data_AF-A0A351FYC0-F1
#
_entry.id   AF-A0A351FYC0-F1
#
_cell.length_a   1.000
_cell.length_b   1.000
_cell.length_c   1.000
_cell.angle_alpha   90.00
_cell.angle_beta   90.00
_cell.angle_gamma   90.00
#
_symmetry.space_group_name_H-M   'P 1'
#
loop_
_entity.id
_entity.type
_entity.pdbx_description
1 polymer ?
#
loop_
_entity_poly.entity_id
_entity_poly.type
_entity_poly.pdbx_seq_one_letter_code
_entity_poly.pdbx_strand_id
1 'polypeptide(L)'
;MNQQHAKIVMCRPTHFGVQYVINPWMQGQVGLASNAIARQQWQQLHDILVEQTDVAVIEGAPSLPDMCFVANAGLVLNGQFVPSAFRFPQRQPETPCYNAWFGEQGYDIVALPGEDTFEGEGDALLATDLPGDDSHWLWAGYGTRSSLESYKALAETLQLEIVPLRLVDERFYHLDTCFYPLPGGRVVYYPAAFDDASLNDIRRRIPAPRRIEVQESDALRFTCNAVRI
;
A
#
# COMPACT_ATOMS: atom_id res chain seq x y z
N MET A 1 -0.78 29.15 -3.35
CA MET A 1 -2.08 28.74 -2.76
C MET A 1 -1.88 27.32 -2.28
N ASN A 2 -2.11 27.01 -1.01
CA ASN A 2 -1.98 25.62 -0.54
C ASN A 2 -3.14 24.82 -1.13
N GLN A 3 -2.87 23.95 -2.11
CA GLN A 3 -3.86 22.99 -2.60
C GLN A 3 -4.16 21.99 -1.48
N GLN A 4 -5.44 21.85 -1.14
CA GLN A 4 -5.90 20.84 -0.20
C GLN A 4 -6.13 19.55 -0.98
N HIS A 5 -5.24 18.58 -0.79
CA HIS A 5 -5.40 17.25 -1.39
C HIS A 5 -6.43 16.42 -0.64
N ALA A 6 -7.16 15.55 -1.37
CA ALA A 6 -8.02 14.55 -0.75
C ALA A 6 -7.21 13.64 0.16
N LYS A 7 -7.83 13.18 1.26
CA LYS A 7 -7.14 12.32 2.24
C LYS A 7 -7.07 10.87 1.81
N ILE A 8 -8.02 10.42 0.98
CA ILE A 8 -8.05 9.07 0.41
C ILE A 8 -8.29 9.16 -1.10
N VAL A 9 -7.59 8.32 -1.85
CA VAL A 9 -7.83 8.12 -3.28
C VAL A 9 -8.30 6.69 -3.53
N MET A 10 -9.39 6.53 -4.26
CA MET A 10 -9.92 5.25 -4.71
C MET A 10 -9.97 5.21 -6.24
N CYS A 11 -10.08 4.01 -6.81
CA CYS A 11 -10.30 3.84 -8.25
C CYS A 11 -11.50 2.91 -8.46
N ARG A 12 -12.41 3.29 -9.36
CA ARG A 12 -13.62 2.50 -9.61
C ARG A 12 -13.24 1.13 -10.21
N PRO A 13 -13.86 0.03 -9.76
CA PRO A 13 -13.63 -1.30 -10.32
C PRO A 13 -14.39 -1.50 -11.64
N THR A 14 -14.43 -0.47 -12.49
CA THR A 14 -15.19 -0.47 -13.76
C THR A 14 -14.75 -1.62 -14.65
N HIS A 15 -13.45 -1.92 -14.69
CA HIS A 15 -12.87 -3.00 -15.48
C HIS A 15 -12.28 -4.14 -14.64
N PHE A 16 -12.60 -4.20 -13.35
CA PHE A 16 -12.08 -5.21 -12.44
C PHE A 16 -12.47 -6.63 -12.87
N GLY A 17 -11.51 -7.53 -12.75
CA GLY A 17 -11.69 -8.98 -12.82
C GLY A 17 -10.34 -9.71 -12.68
N VAL A 18 -10.35 -10.95 -12.19
CA VAL A 18 -9.12 -11.74 -12.13
C VAL A 18 -8.82 -12.31 -13.51
N GLN A 19 -7.83 -11.74 -14.21
CA GLN A 19 -7.47 -12.09 -15.60
C GLN A 19 -6.14 -12.85 -15.71
N TYR A 20 -5.35 -12.88 -14.64
CA TYR A 20 -4.04 -13.49 -14.56
C TYR A 20 -3.74 -13.88 -13.11
N VAL A 21 -2.59 -14.51 -12.86
CA VAL A 21 -2.14 -14.92 -11.53
C VAL A 21 -0.76 -14.32 -11.26
N ILE A 22 -0.69 -13.36 -10.34
CA ILE A 22 0.56 -12.70 -9.91
C ILE A 22 0.71 -12.67 -8.37
N ASN A 23 -0.16 -13.40 -7.67
CA ASN A 23 -0.07 -13.71 -6.25
C ASN A 23 -0.86 -15.01 -5.95
N PRO A 24 -0.64 -15.66 -4.79
CA PRO A 24 -1.31 -16.91 -4.44
C PRO A 24 -2.84 -16.80 -4.34
N TRP A 25 -3.39 -15.64 -3.98
CA TRP A 25 -4.85 -15.45 -3.84
C TRP A 25 -5.59 -15.48 -5.18
N MET A 26 -4.91 -15.17 -6.28
CA MET A 26 -5.48 -15.24 -7.63
C MET A 26 -5.50 -16.67 -8.19
N GLN A 27 -4.78 -17.61 -7.57
CA GLN A 27 -4.69 -18.98 -8.07
C GLN A 27 -6.08 -19.64 -8.10
N GLY A 28 -6.49 -20.11 -9.28
CA GLY A 28 -7.80 -20.72 -9.49
C GLY A 28 -8.98 -19.74 -9.49
N GLN A 29 -8.74 -18.43 -9.45
CA GLN A 29 -9.79 -17.40 -9.44
C GLN A 29 -10.04 -16.73 -10.80
N VAL A 30 -9.23 -17.07 -11.83
CA VAL A 30 -9.32 -16.45 -13.16
C VAL A 30 -10.72 -16.64 -13.75
N GLY A 31 -11.34 -15.51 -14.13
CA GLY A 31 -12.69 -15.48 -14.71
C GLY A 31 -13.84 -15.73 -13.72
N LEU A 32 -13.56 -15.94 -12.42
CA LEU A 32 -14.59 -16.23 -11.42
C LEU A 32 -15.15 -14.96 -10.74
N ALA A 33 -14.44 -13.84 -10.84
CA ALA A 33 -14.86 -12.59 -10.22
C ALA A 33 -16.13 -12.02 -10.88
N SER A 34 -17.16 -11.74 -10.06
CA SER A 34 -18.35 -11.01 -10.51
C SER A 34 -18.11 -9.51 -10.44
N ASN A 35 -18.01 -8.86 -11.60
CA ASN A 35 -17.82 -7.41 -11.67
C ASN A 35 -18.98 -6.63 -11.03
N ALA A 36 -20.21 -7.14 -11.10
CA ALA A 36 -21.36 -6.55 -10.43
C ALA A 36 -21.23 -6.57 -8.89
N ILE A 37 -20.79 -7.70 -8.33
CA ILE A 37 -20.55 -7.82 -6.88
C ILE A 37 -19.37 -6.93 -6.46
N ALA A 38 -18.29 -6.90 -7.24
CA ALA A 38 -17.13 -6.05 -6.96
C ALA A 38 -17.52 -4.56 -6.91
N ARG A 39 -18.34 -4.08 -7.86
CA ARG A 39 -18.87 -2.71 -7.85
C ARG A 39 -19.75 -2.43 -6.63
N GLN A 40 -20.60 -3.38 -6.24
CA GLN A 40 -21.44 -3.23 -5.04
C GLN A 40 -20.59 -3.16 -3.76
N GLN A 41 -19.60 -4.05 -3.60
CA GLN A 41 -18.72 -4.06 -2.44
C GLN A 41 -17.86 -2.79 -2.36
N TRP A 42 -17.32 -2.36 -3.50
CA TRP A 42 -16.56 -1.12 -3.60
C TRP A 42 -17.43 0.09 -3.25
N GLN A 43 -18.68 0.15 -3.74
CA GLN A 43 -19.59 1.25 -3.44
C GLN A 43 -19.89 1.34 -1.94
N GLN A 44 -20.08 0.20 -1.27
CA GLN A 44 -20.28 0.18 0.18
C GLN A 44 -19.08 0.75 0.94
N LEU A 45 -17.85 0.37 0.55
CA LEU A 45 -16.64 0.94 1.16
C LEU A 45 -16.54 2.45 0.89
N HIS A 46 -16.74 2.87 -0.36
CA HIS A 46 -16.72 4.27 -0.75
C HIS A 46 -17.73 5.10 0.06
N ASP A 47 -18.97 4.63 0.19
CA ASP A 47 -20.04 5.32 0.92
C ASP A 47 -19.70 5.49 2.41
N ILE A 48 -19.08 4.48 3.03
CA ILE A 48 -18.59 4.60 4.40
C ILE A 48 -17.47 5.65 4.50
N LEU A 49 -16.53 5.68 3.55
CA LEU A 49 -15.38 6.58 3.62
C LEU A 49 -15.74 8.05 3.38
N VAL A 50 -16.64 8.35 2.43
CA VAL A 50 -17.07 9.73 2.14
C VAL A 50 -17.84 10.37 3.29
N GLU A 51 -18.44 9.58 4.18
CA GLU A 51 -19.06 10.10 5.41
C GLU A 51 -18.03 10.56 6.44
N GLN A 52 -16.78 10.10 6.33
CA GLN A 52 -15.75 10.31 7.35
C GLN A 52 -14.61 11.21 6.87
N THR A 53 -14.35 11.29 5.55
CA THR A 53 -13.21 12.02 5.00
C THR A 53 -13.37 12.39 3.52
N ASP A 54 -12.48 13.25 3.02
CA ASP A 54 -12.43 13.61 1.60
C ASP A 54 -11.87 12.45 0.78
N VAL A 55 -12.69 11.90 -0.12
CA VAL A 55 -12.31 10.82 -1.04
C VAL A 55 -12.31 11.34 -2.48
N ALA A 56 -11.18 11.16 -3.17
CA ALA A 56 -11.09 11.37 -4.61
C ALA A 56 -11.17 10.04 -5.36
N VAL A 57 -11.77 10.04 -6.55
CA VAL A 57 -12.02 8.83 -7.32
C VAL A 57 -11.38 8.92 -8.70
N ILE A 58 -10.57 7.92 -9.04
CA ILE A 58 -10.00 7.69 -10.36
C ILE A 58 -10.98 6.79 -11.14
N GLU A 59 -11.17 7.09 -12.43
CA GLU A 59 -11.86 6.18 -13.34
C GLU A 59 -10.91 5.06 -13.77
N GLY A 60 -11.31 3.81 -13.55
CA GLY A 60 -10.50 2.65 -13.95
C GLY A 60 -10.31 2.60 -15.46
N ALA A 61 -9.09 2.29 -15.90
CA ALA A 61 -8.77 2.20 -17.32
C ALA A 61 -9.14 0.83 -17.91
N PRO A 62 -9.55 0.76 -19.19
CA PRO A 62 -9.77 -0.51 -19.88
C PRO A 62 -8.53 -1.40 -19.83
N SER A 63 -8.76 -2.71 -19.72
CA SER A 63 -7.71 -3.75 -19.70
C SER A 63 -6.74 -3.70 -18.51
N LEU A 64 -6.97 -2.84 -17.52
CA LEU A 64 -6.18 -2.75 -16.27
C LEU A 64 -7.04 -3.14 -15.07
N PRO A 65 -7.29 -4.45 -14.87
CA PRO A 65 -8.25 -4.92 -13.87
C PRO A 65 -7.82 -4.62 -12.43
N ASP A 66 -6.53 -4.56 -12.15
CA ASP A 66 -5.96 -4.33 -10.82
C ASP A 66 -5.82 -2.83 -10.48
N MET A 67 -6.17 -1.93 -11.40
CA MET A 67 -6.03 -0.48 -11.19
C MET A 67 -6.88 0.06 -10.03
N CYS A 68 -7.91 -0.70 -9.59
CA CYS A 68 -8.69 -0.37 -8.40
C CYS A 68 -7.90 -0.47 -7.08
N PHE A 69 -6.74 -1.14 -7.08
CA PHE A 69 -5.85 -1.26 -5.92
C PHE A 69 -4.87 -0.06 -5.86
N VAL A 70 -5.43 1.11 -5.54
CA VAL A 70 -4.71 2.41 -5.55
C VAL A 70 -3.60 2.51 -4.51
N ALA A 71 -3.63 1.70 -3.45
CA ALA A 71 -2.51 1.59 -2.51
C ALA A 71 -1.18 1.29 -3.22
N ASN A 72 -1.23 0.62 -4.37
CA ASN A 72 -0.03 0.33 -5.15
C ASN A 72 0.27 1.35 -6.25
N ALA A 73 -0.46 2.48 -6.33
CA ALA A 73 -0.18 3.51 -7.33
C ALA A 73 1.19 4.17 -7.14
N GLY A 74 1.55 4.38 -5.88
CA GLY A 74 2.78 5.04 -5.47
C GLY A 74 2.73 5.39 -3.99
N LEU A 75 3.63 6.26 -3.56
CA LEU A 75 3.67 6.82 -2.21
C LEU A 75 3.45 8.33 -2.26
N VAL A 76 2.51 8.81 -1.44
CA VAL A 76 2.30 10.24 -1.24
C VAL A 76 2.97 10.69 0.05
N LEU A 77 3.81 11.71 -0.04
CA LEU A 77 4.40 12.36 1.13
C LEU A 77 4.60 13.85 0.87
N ASN A 78 4.05 14.71 1.74
CA ASN A 78 4.25 16.17 1.67
C ASN A 78 3.94 16.80 0.30
N GLY A 79 2.93 16.31 -0.42
CA GLY A 79 2.55 16.80 -1.75
C GLY A 79 3.39 16.25 -2.90
N GLN A 80 4.40 15.42 -2.60
CA GLN A 80 5.13 14.64 -3.59
C GLN A 80 4.43 13.30 -3.79
N PHE A 81 4.40 12.82 -5.03
CA PHE A 81 3.94 11.48 -5.40
C PHE A 81 5.10 10.73 -6.03
N VAL A 82 5.54 9.64 -5.38
CA VAL A 82 6.55 8.73 -5.91
C VAL A 82 5.83 7.56 -6.59
N PRO A 83 5.85 7.47 -7.93
CA PRO A 83 5.12 6.42 -8.64
C PRO A 83 5.68 5.03 -8.39
N SER A 84 4.81 4.03 -8.42
CA SER A 84 5.24 2.63 -8.40
C SER A 84 5.92 2.19 -9.69
N ALA A 85 6.97 1.38 -9.52
CA ALA A 85 7.60 0.56 -10.55
C ALA A 85 7.22 -0.91 -10.30
N PHE A 86 6.13 -1.35 -10.94
CA PHE A 86 5.57 -2.68 -10.71
C PHE A 86 6.50 -3.82 -11.15
N ARG A 87 6.60 -4.85 -10.31
CA ARG A 87 7.38 -6.07 -10.60
C ARG A 87 6.80 -6.84 -11.78
N PHE A 88 5.47 -6.88 -11.88
CA PHE A 88 4.76 -7.68 -12.86
C PHE A 88 4.35 -6.84 -14.08
N PRO A 89 4.67 -7.27 -15.32
CA PRO A 89 4.31 -6.56 -16.54
C PRO A 89 2.81 -6.27 -16.69
N GLN A 90 1.96 -7.09 -16.08
CA GLN A 90 0.51 -6.96 -16.10
C GLN A 90 0.02 -5.65 -15.47
N ARG A 91 0.75 -5.10 -14.48
CA ARG A 91 0.40 -3.86 -13.78
C ARG A 91 1.22 -2.64 -14.19
N GLN A 92 2.34 -2.83 -14.90
CA GLN A 92 3.19 -1.72 -15.37
C GLN A 92 2.46 -0.65 -16.18
N PRO A 93 1.44 -0.96 -17.03
CA PRO A 93 0.71 0.08 -17.74
C PRO A 93 -0.21 0.93 -16.85
N GLU A 94 -0.37 0.61 -15.56
CA GLU A 94 -1.12 1.43 -14.60
C GLU A 94 -0.34 2.69 -14.18
N THR A 95 1.00 2.61 -14.11
CA THR A 95 1.85 3.73 -13.65
C THR A 95 1.62 5.02 -14.44
N PRO A 96 1.57 5.03 -15.79
CA PRO A 96 1.26 6.25 -16.54
C PRO A 96 -0.12 6.83 -16.23
N CYS A 97 -1.12 5.98 -15.94
CA CYS A 97 -2.46 6.43 -15.58
C CYS A 97 -2.47 7.13 -14.20
N TYR A 98 -1.77 6.56 -13.23
CA TYR A 98 -1.60 7.19 -11.91
C TYR A 98 -0.82 8.49 -12.02
N ASN A 99 0.29 8.53 -12.75
CA ASN A 99 1.10 9.74 -12.93
C ASN A 99 0.28 10.88 -13.54
N ALA A 100 -0.54 10.59 -14.56
CA ALA A 100 -1.41 11.59 -15.16
C ALA A 100 -2.40 12.14 -14.13
N TRP A 101 -3.09 11.25 -13.41
CA TRP A 101 -4.09 11.67 -12.43
C TRP A 101 -3.49 12.47 -11.27
N PHE A 102 -2.42 11.98 -10.64
CA PHE A 102 -1.75 12.68 -9.53
C PHE A 102 -1.15 14.02 -9.99
N GLY A 103 -0.61 14.08 -11.22
CA GLY A 103 -0.13 15.35 -11.79
C GLY A 103 -1.26 16.37 -12.00
N GLU A 104 -2.41 15.92 -12.51
CA GLU A 104 -3.62 16.76 -12.64
C GLU A 104 -4.17 17.24 -11.29
N GLN A 105 -3.99 16.45 -10.22
CA GLN A 105 -4.35 16.85 -8.86
C GLN A 105 -3.35 17.82 -8.21
N GLY A 106 -2.23 18.13 -8.87
CA GLY A 106 -1.23 19.09 -8.39
C GLY A 106 -0.10 18.49 -7.56
N TYR A 107 0.07 17.16 -7.55
CA TYR A 107 1.20 16.52 -6.90
C TYR A 107 2.48 16.69 -7.72
N ASP A 108 3.61 16.90 -7.01
CA ASP A 108 4.93 16.84 -7.62
C ASP A 108 5.30 15.37 -7.88
N ILE A 109 5.35 14.97 -9.14
CA ILE A 109 5.71 13.60 -9.54
C ILE A 109 7.23 13.42 -9.39
N VAL A 110 7.63 12.53 -8.48
CA VAL A 110 9.03 12.26 -8.16
C VAL A 110 9.40 10.86 -8.59
N ALA A 111 10.16 10.76 -9.69
CA ALA A 111 10.70 9.47 -10.14
C ALA A 111 11.91 9.06 -9.30
N LEU A 112 11.94 7.81 -8.83
CA LEU A 112 13.14 7.24 -8.23
C LEU A 112 14.19 6.95 -9.32
N PRO A 113 15.49 7.15 -9.03
CA PRO A 113 16.55 6.70 -9.92
C PRO A 113 16.58 5.17 -10.02
N GLY A 114 16.90 4.64 -11.20
CA GLY A 114 17.06 3.21 -11.45
C GLY A 114 15.81 2.54 -12.03
N GLU A 115 15.86 1.20 -12.11
CA GLU A 115 14.77 0.34 -12.63
C GLU A 115 14.23 -0.63 -11.56
N ASP A 116 14.59 -0.36 -10.30
CA ASP A 116 14.24 -1.19 -9.16
C ASP A 116 12.75 -1.14 -8.85
N THR A 117 12.21 -2.28 -8.41
CA THR A 117 10.77 -2.42 -8.15
C THR A 117 10.36 -1.74 -6.85
N PHE A 118 9.23 -1.05 -6.91
CA PHE A 118 8.60 -0.37 -5.77
C PHE A 118 7.09 -0.33 -6.01
N GLU A 119 6.28 -0.84 -5.07
CA GLU A 119 4.82 -0.93 -5.25
C GLU A 119 4.03 -0.07 -4.26
N GLY A 120 4.57 1.10 -3.94
CA GLY A 120 3.84 2.21 -3.31
C GLY A 120 3.47 1.98 -1.85
N GLU A 121 2.38 2.60 -1.42
CA GLU A 121 1.83 2.49 -0.05
C GLU A 121 1.37 1.09 0.33
N GLY A 122 1.16 0.18 -0.63
CA GLY A 122 0.99 -1.24 -0.32
C GLY A 122 2.22 -1.87 0.32
N ASP A 123 3.42 -1.35 0.01
CA ASP A 123 4.69 -1.84 0.54
C ASP A 123 5.42 -0.83 1.44
N ALA A 124 5.04 0.46 1.45
CA ALA A 124 5.67 1.49 2.27
C ALA A 124 4.63 2.26 3.09
N LEU A 125 4.58 1.97 4.39
CA LEU A 125 3.58 2.53 5.30
C LEU A 125 4.23 3.53 6.26
N LEU A 126 3.68 4.74 6.32
CA LEU A 126 4.13 5.78 7.24
C LEU A 126 3.91 5.34 8.69
N ALA A 127 4.97 5.39 9.48
CA ALA A 127 4.87 5.21 10.91
C ALA A 127 3.98 6.29 11.52
N THR A 128 3.33 5.93 12.63
CA THR A 128 2.53 6.89 13.40
C THR A 128 3.26 7.22 14.68
N ASP A 129 3.38 8.50 14.98
CA ASP A 129 4.22 9.01 16.04
C ASP A 129 3.93 8.37 17.41
N LEU A 130 5.01 8.17 18.18
CA LEU A 130 4.91 7.96 19.61
C LEU A 130 4.58 9.32 20.26
N PRO A 131 3.75 9.39 21.31
CA PRO A 131 3.51 10.65 22.00
C PRO A 131 4.83 11.28 22.47
N GLY A 132 5.16 12.48 21.99
CA GLY A 132 6.38 13.23 22.33
C GLY A 132 7.57 13.01 21.39
N ASP A 133 7.36 12.43 20.22
CA ASP A 133 8.39 12.19 19.20
C ASP A 133 7.90 12.69 17.83
N ASP A 134 8.67 13.58 17.20
CA ASP A 134 8.39 14.11 15.85
C ASP A 134 9.10 13.28 14.75
N SER A 135 9.67 12.11 15.09
CA SER A 135 10.29 11.23 14.10
C SER A 135 9.24 10.53 13.25
N HIS A 136 9.30 10.81 11.94
CA HIS A 136 8.54 10.11 10.91
C HIS A 136 9.50 9.17 10.17
N TRP A 137 9.14 7.89 10.08
CA TRP A 137 9.85 6.91 9.25
C TRP A 137 8.85 6.09 8.44
N LEU A 138 9.31 5.41 7.40
CA LEU A 138 8.52 4.43 6.66
C LEU A 138 8.86 3.01 7.13
N TRP A 139 7.83 2.21 7.38
CA TRP A 139 7.96 0.75 7.37
C TRP A 139 7.87 0.28 5.93
N ALA A 140 8.82 -0.55 5.49
CA ALA A 140 9.01 -0.80 4.05
C ALA A 140 9.21 -2.30 3.76
N GLY A 141 8.20 -2.95 3.20
CA GLY A 141 8.15 -4.39 2.93
C GLY A 141 8.91 -4.80 1.68
N TYR A 142 9.87 -5.72 1.78
CA TYR A 142 10.63 -6.21 0.63
C TYR A 142 10.71 -7.74 0.55
N GLY A 143 11.08 -8.24 -0.63
CA GLY A 143 11.38 -9.65 -0.89
C GLY A 143 10.43 -10.31 -1.91
N THR A 144 9.20 -9.83 -1.98
CA THR A 144 8.14 -10.34 -2.88
C THR A 144 7.90 -9.40 -4.06
N ARG A 145 7.61 -8.12 -3.76
CA ARG A 145 7.22 -7.10 -4.73
C ARG A 145 8.29 -6.01 -4.84
N SER A 146 8.42 -5.17 -3.82
CA SER A 146 9.45 -4.13 -3.78
C SER A 146 10.86 -4.70 -3.50
N SER A 147 11.89 -4.05 -4.07
CA SER A 147 13.30 -4.39 -3.83
C SER A 147 13.87 -3.56 -2.67
N LEU A 148 14.97 -4.02 -2.07
CA LEU A 148 15.64 -3.27 -1.00
C LEU A 148 16.37 -2.03 -1.55
N GLU A 149 16.79 -2.10 -2.81
CA GLU A 149 17.50 -1.05 -3.55
C GLU A 149 16.61 0.17 -3.79
N SER A 150 15.32 -0.03 -4.12
CA SER A 150 14.38 1.08 -4.29
C SER A 150 14.19 1.87 -3.00
N TYR A 151 14.31 1.24 -1.83
CA TYR A 151 14.27 1.93 -0.55
C TYR A 151 15.50 2.77 -0.26
N LYS A 152 16.68 2.43 -0.80
CA LYS A 152 17.85 3.33 -0.70
C LYS A 152 17.59 4.61 -1.48
N ALA A 153 17.12 4.46 -2.73
CA ALA A 153 16.75 5.58 -3.57
C ALA A 153 15.62 6.43 -2.94
N LEU A 154 14.61 5.78 -2.34
CA LEU A 154 13.50 6.44 -1.68
C LEU A 154 13.95 7.23 -0.45
N ALA A 155 14.80 6.65 0.41
CA ALA A 155 15.34 7.32 1.60
C ALA A 155 16.15 8.58 1.22
N GLU A 156 17.00 8.48 0.20
CA GLU A 156 17.78 9.62 -0.32
C GLU A 156 16.87 10.69 -0.95
N THR A 157 15.84 10.27 -1.69
CA THR A 157 14.94 11.20 -2.40
C THR A 157 14.03 11.96 -1.43
N LEU A 158 13.47 11.27 -0.43
CA LEU A 158 12.52 11.84 0.53
C LEU A 158 13.18 12.35 1.81
N GLN A 159 14.49 12.13 1.99
CA GLN A 159 15.23 12.49 3.22
C GLN A 159 14.54 11.93 4.48
N LEU A 160 14.10 10.68 4.41
CA LEU A 160 13.30 10.02 5.44
C LEU A 160 13.95 8.71 5.89
N GLU A 161 13.85 8.39 7.18
CA GLU A 161 14.26 7.07 7.66
C GLU A 161 13.34 6.00 7.07
N ILE A 162 13.94 4.92 6.57
CA ILE A 162 13.22 3.74 6.10
C ILE A 162 13.66 2.52 6.91
N VAL A 163 12.68 1.79 7.43
CA VAL A 163 12.85 0.57 8.19
C VAL A 163 12.41 -0.61 7.31
N PRO A 164 13.36 -1.29 6.64
CA PRO A 164 13.03 -2.40 5.75
C PRO A 164 12.59 -3.63 6.55
N LEU A 165 11.49 -4.25 6.12
CA LEU A 165 10.90 -5.46 6.69
C LEU A 165 10.82 -6.54 5.62
N ARG A 166 11.50 -7.67 5.81
CA ARG A 166 11.51 -8.78 4.88
C ARG A 166 10.24 -9.62 5.02
N LEU A 167 9.47 -9.71 3.95
CA LEU A 167 8.33 -10.59 3.82
C LEU A 167 8.80 -12.01 3.43
N VAL A 168 8.35 -13.03 4.16
CA VAL A 168 8.76 -14.44 3.97
C VAL A 168 7.62 -15.38 3.61
N ASP A 169 6.39 -14.89 3.58
CA ASP A 169 5.19 -15.65 3.22
C ASP A 169 4.53 -15.05 1.98
N GLU A 170 4.49 -15.79 0.88
CA GLU A 170 3.95 -15.32 -0.41
C GLU A 170 2.45 -14.96 -0.35
N ARG A 171 1.72 -15.44 0.67
CA ARG A 171 0.31 -15.03 0.89
C ARG A 171 0.24 -13.57 1.34
N PHE A 172 1.27 -13.08 2.02
CA PHE A 172 1.39 -11.71 2.52
C PHE A 172 2.41 -10.94 1.68
N TYR A 173 2.13 -10.84 0.37
CA TYR A 173 3.09 -10.37 -0.63
C TYR A 173 3.27 -8.85 -0.68
N HIS A 174 2.40 -8.09 -0.02
CA HIS A 174 2.54 -6.64 0.22
C HIS A 174 2.54 -6.39 1.72
N LEU A 175 3.26 -5.37 2.18
CA LEU A 175 3.34 -5.03 3.60
C LEU A 175 1.95 -4.80 4.22
N ASP A 176 1.07 -4.07 3.53
CA ASP A 176 -0.28 -3.71 3.97
C ASP A 176 -1.24 -4.90 4.16
N THR A 177 -0.86 -6.09 3.69
CA THR A 177 -1.65 -7.32 3.91
C THR A 177 -1.39 -7.94 5.29
N CYS A 178 -0.28 -7.58 5.94
CA CYS A 178 0.18 -8.20 7.18
C CYS A 178 0.69 -7.21 8.23
N PHE A 179 0.67 -5.91 7.96
CA PHE A 179 1.19 -4.87 8.84
C PHE A 179 0.40 -3.58 8.69
N TYR A 180 0.05 -2.96 9.82
CA TYR A 180 -0.78 -1.76 9.84
C TYR A 180 -0.43 -0.85 11.02
N PRO A 181 0.26 0.28 10.77
CA PRO A 181 0.52 1.30 11.77
C PRO A 181 -0.78 1.93 12.31
N LEU A 182 -0.85 2.11 13.63
CA LEU A 182 -2.01 2.67 14.34
C LEU A 182 -1.61 3.88 15.19
N PRO A 183 -2.47 4.91 15.30
CA PRO A 183 -2.19 6.11 16.10
C PRO A 183 -1.66 5.83 17.51
N GLY A 184 -0.74 6.69 17.96
CA GLY A 184 -0.03 6.54 19.23
C GLY A 184 1.10 5.50 19.17
N GLY A 185 1.70 5.31 17.99
CA GLY A 185 2.77 4.34 17.72
C GLY A 185 2.40 2.92 18.11
N ARG A 186 1.19 2.51 17.77
CA ARG A 186 0.72 1.13 17.86
C ARG A 186 0.86 0.45 16.49
N VAL A 187 0.77 -0.87 16.48
CA VAL A 187 0.78 -1.65 15.24
C VAL A 187 -0.10 -2.88 15.37
N VAL A 188 -0.83 -3.20 14.30
CA VAL A 188 -1.46 -4.51 14.07
C VAL A 188 -0.62 -5.23 13.03
N TYR A 189 -0.17 -6.45 13.31
CA TYR A 189 0.61 -7.20 12.34
C TYR A 189 0.54 -8.71 12.56
N TYR A 190 0.82 -9.47 11.51
CA TYR A 190 0.94 -10.93 11.55
C TYR A 190 2.43 -11.32 11.63
N PRO A 191 2.95 -11.77 12.79
CA PRO A 191 4.39 -11.97 12.97
C PRO A 191 5.01 -12.98 12.00
N ALA A 192 4.30 -14.05 11.64
CA ALA A 192 4.85 -15.09 10.79
C ALA A 192 4.99 -14.70 9.30
N ALA A 193 4.52 -13.51 8.89
CA ALA A 193 4.83 -12.95 7.57
C ALA A 193 6.26 -12.40 7.46
N PHE A 194 6.99 -12.27 8.57
CA PHE A 194 8.30 -11.61 8.65
C PHE A 194 9.43 -12.57 9.04
N ASP A 195 10.65 -12.27 8.60
CA ASP A 195 11.84 -12.93 9.14
C ASP A 195 12.21 -12.43 10.55
N ASP A 196 13.10 -13.17 11.23
CA ASP A 196 13.51 -12.86 12.61
C ASP A 196 14.17 -11.47 12.73
N ALA A 197 14.91 -11.03 11.72
CA ALA A 197 15.57 -9.72 11.73
C ALA A 197 14.52 -8.59 11.73
N SER A 198 13.53 -8.70 10.85
CA SER A 198 12.43 -7.75 10.72
C SER A 198 11.55 -7.73 11.97
N LEU A 199 11.27 -8.90 12.54
CA LEU A 199 10.57 -9.00 13.83
C LEU A 199 11.35 -8.29 14.95
N ASN A 200 12.67 -8.41 14.97
CA ASN A 200 13.50 -7.70 15.93
C ASN A 200 13.47 -6.19 15.71
N ASP A 201 13.46 -5.70 14.46
CA ASP A 201 13.29 -4.27 14.17
C ASP A 201 11.94 -3.71 14.62
N ILE A 202 10.86 -4.45 14.39
CA ILE A 202 9.52 -4.10 14.89
C ILE A 202 9.56 -4.04 16.43
N ARG A 203 10.11 -5.07 17.08
CA ARG A 203 10.15 -5.17 18.56
C ARG A 203 11.01 -4.10 19.22
N ARG A 204 12.08 -3.66 18.56
CA ARG A 204 12.96 -2.58 19.05
C ARG A 204 12.27 -1.22 19.03
N ARG A 205 11.50 -0.94 17.99
CA ARG A 205 10.82 0.35 17.81
C ARG A 205 9.48 0.42 18.50
N ILE A 206 8.72 -0.68 18.52
CA ILE A 206 7.36 -0.72 19.08
C ILE A 206 7.33 -1.60 20.35
N PRO A 207 7.09 -1.01 21.53
CA PRO A 207 7.06 -1.75 22.78
C PRO A 207 5.86 -2.70 22.83
N ALA A 208 5.99 -3.82 23.55
CA ALA A 208 5.00 -4.89 23.57
C ALA A 208 3.54 -4.44 23.82
N PRO A 209 3.23 -3.51 24.76
CA PRO A 209 1.85 -3.06 24.99
C PRO A 209 1.20 -2.33 23.80
N ARG A 210 1.99 -1.94 22.80
CA ARG A 210 1.53 -1.24 21.59
C ARG A 210 1.50 -2.14 20.36
N ARG A 211 1.79 -3.43 20.52
CA ARG A 211 1.76 -4.43 19.45
C ARG A 211 0.50 -5.28 19.57
N ILE A 212 -0.24 -5.40 18.48
CA ILE A 212 -1.39 -6.29 18.33
C ILE A 212 -0.97 -7.35 17.32
N GLU A 213 -0.57 -8.51 17.85
CA GLU A 213 -0.15 -9.66 17.03
C GLU A 213 -1.39 -10.46 16.61
N VAL A 214 -1.63 -10.54 15.31
CA VAL A 214 -2.79 -11.18 14.70
C VAL A 214 -2.54 -12.68 14.56
N GLN A 215 -3.58 -13.50 14.73
CA GLN A 215 -3.51 -14.95 14.47
C GLN A 215 -3.66 -15.25 12.98
N GLU A 216 -3.15 -16.39 12.51
CA GLU A 216 -3.20 -16.74 11.08
C GLU A 216 -4.63 -16.72 10.52
N SER A 217 -5.63 -17.18 11.28
CA SER A 217 -7.03 -17.20 10.85
C SER A 217 -7.60 -15.82 10.51
N ASP A 218 -7.15 -14.78 11.22
CA ASP A 218 -7.56 -13.39 10.99
C ASP A 218 -6.69 -12.75 9.90
N ALA A 219 -5.39 -13.04 9.91
CA ALA A 219 -4.47 -12.57 8.87
C ALA A 219 -4.91 -13.02 7.47
N LEU A 220 -5.34 -14.29 7.32
CA LEU A 220 -5.87 -14.83 6.05
C LEU A 220 -7.20 -14.19 5.61
N ARG A 221 -7.83 -13.38 6.46
CA ARG A 221 -9.04 -12.58 6.15
C ARG A 221 -8.71 -11.11 5.93
N PHE A 222 -7.43 -10.79 5.69
CA PHE A 222 -6.95 -9.43 5.44
C PHE A 222 -7.21 -8.48 6.63
N THR A 223 -7.20 -8.97 7.87
CA THR A 223 -7.42 -8.12 9.07
C THR A 223 -6.41 -6.96 9.20
N CYS A 224 -5.19 -7.13 8.70
CA CYS A 224 -4.22 -6.03 8.68
C CYS A 224 -4.46 -5.03 7.52
N ASN A 225 -5.20 -5.40 6.48
CA ASN A 225 -5.51 -4.53 5.35
C ASN A 225 -6.69 -3.61 5.69
N ALA A 226 -6.43 -2.66 6.58
CA ALA A 226 -7.42 -1.77 7.13
C ALA A 226 -7.18 -0.32 6.68
N VAL A 227 -8.26 0.46 6.64
CA VAL A 227 -8.21 1.89 6.32
C VAL A 227 -8.26 2.71 7.60
N ARG A 228 -7.37 3.69 7.71
CA ARG A 228 -7.40 4.70 8.78
C ARG A 228 -8.06 5.95 8.26
N ILE A 229 -8.85 6.59 9.11
CA ILE A 229 -9.46 7.90 8.84
C ILE A 229 -8.95 8.92 9.85
#